data_AF-A0A388L284-F1
#
_entry.id   AF-A0A388L284-F1
#
_cell.length_a   1.000
_cell.length_b   1.000
_cell.length_c   1.000
_cell.angle_alpha   90.00
_cell.angle_beta   90.00
_cell.angle_gamma   90.00
#
_symmetry.space_group_name_H-M   'P 1'
#
loop_
_entity.id
_entity.type
_entity.pdbx_description
1 polymer ?
#
loop_
_entity_poly.entity_id
_entity_poly.type
_entity_poly.pdbx_seq_one_letter_code
_entity_poly.pdbx_strand_id
1 'polypeptide(L)'
;MNLVAFLAAGALRVGRLRWRCFLILTVIALTLLGGVLAAEDDEDDAIASFLHASSGERYDSGRPESRRVALAMANSSGLTILQPNLVTSALQVLQLAPGLNLDTRNDGDSNLWCGAIIKNIVFRSSLPTDGVFYFLLDDACEVNGTVRLQVMAVRKGDLDPLRQGLQSFAEEELVSYWWRNTTLGGIRRVLPVVYQSGSVMTKMSSIKGMDLSPSGTHLMLSTDVLGEDTYSRVTFLSVPDGNRTSSSQPAAMSGTLTLNPAKTQVYLSDIGEPTRVLAAPVAAVENAVAGQSSTWTTVASFPSGSQPNISTVFFNHQSFAPDGACLYFVDRAYHRIWSMQATSGEVTLVAGTGVAGVINGDGGIATFRGLRDILVTPDGCNLFVSEIGGRIRWITLQSPCGRASSVETIATYPDDGLWGLAFKDEGMHLKLYAGGNDGSLFEVALVKSALHVCGGSAGPGGGSPTQAPIPIPDQPVASSTLPTEPAVVSNSPVDRTQSMPPPAPQVPESEALR
;
A
#
# COMPACT_ATOMS: atom_id res chain seq x y z
N MET A 1 -37.69 -40.14 -12.86
CA MET A 1 -38.49 -41.38 -13.08
C MET A 1 -37.54 -42.49 -13.48
N ASN A 2 -37.72 -43.69 -12.90
CA ASN A 2 -36.94 -44.93 -13.10
C ASN A 2 -35.64 -45.14 -12.32
N LEU A 3 -35.75 -45.16 -10.98
CA LEU A 3 -34.90 -46.03 -10.14
C LEU A 3 -35.67 -46.70 -8.98
N VAL A 4 -37.01 -46.58 -8.97
CA VAL A 4 -37.88 -47.05 -7.87
C VAL A 4 -38.60 -48.37 -8.21
N ALA A 5 -38.43 -48.91 -9.42
CA ALA A 5 -39.15 -50.11 -9.88
C ALA A 5 -38.38 -51.44 -9.76
N PHE A 6 -37.16 -51.47 -9.21
CA PHE A 6 -36.34 -52.70 -9.16
C PHE A 6 -36.13 -53.29 -7.75
N LEU A 7 -36.67 -52.67 -6.69
CA LEU A 7 -36.51 -53.14 -5.30
C LEU A 7 -37.79 -53.69 -4.64
N ALA A 8 -38.84 -53.95 -5.42
CA ALA A 8 -40.11 -54.46 -4.92
C ALA A 8 -40.47 -55.84 -5.51
N ALA A 9 -39.58 -56.83 -5.42
CA ALA A 9 -39.93 -58.25 -5.59
C ALA A 9 -38.80 -59.15 -5.05
N GLY A 10 -38.81 -59.42 -3.74
CA GLY A 10 -37.82 -60.34 -3.19
C GLY A 10 -37.75 -60.42 -1.67
N ALA A 11 -38.84 -60.19 -0.95
CA ALA A 11 -38.90 -60.46 0.48
C ALA A 11 -40.03 -61.46 0.74
N LEU A 12 -39.74 -62.76 0.66
CA LEU A 12 -40.57 -63.78 1.29
C LEU A 12 -39.73 -65.02 1.61
N ARG A 13 -39.66 -65.30 2.92
CA ARG A 13 -39.12 -66.48 3.62
C ARG A 13 -37.61 -66.48 3.89
N VAL A 14 -37.24 -66.16 5.14
CA VAL A 14 -36.58 -67.08 6.11
C VAL A 14 -36.30 -66.33 7.43
N GLY A 15 -36.89 -66.84 8.54
CA GLY A 15 -36.33 -66.90 9.90
C GLY A 15 -35.99 -65.62 10.68
N ARG A 16 -36.68 -65.41 11.82
CA ARG A 16 -36.51 -64.33 12.83
C ARG A 16 -35.14 -64.25 13.54
N LEU A 17 -34.07 -64.87 13.05
CA LEU A 17 -32.74 -64.87 13.70
C LEU A 17 -31.67 -64.05 12.96
N ARG A 18 -32.04 -63.25 11.94
CA ARG A 18 -31.08 -62.44 11.15
C ARG A 18 -31.40 -60.95 11.05
N TRP A 19 -32.22 -60.41 11.94
CA TRP A 19 -32.56 -58.97 11.92
C TRP A 19 -31.46 -58.08 12.52
N ARG A 20 -30.62 -58.60 13.42
CA ARG A 20 -29.49 -57.85 13.99
C ARG A 20 -28.30 -57.72 13.03
N CYS A 21 -28.06 -58.69 12.15
CA CYS A 21 -26.98 -58.58 11.15
C CYS A 21 -27.37 -57.67 9.97
N PHE A 22 -28.66 -57.58 9.62
CA PHE A 22 -29.12 -56.75 8.49
C PHE A 22 -29.09 -55.25 8.83
N LEU A 23 -29.37 -54.87 10.09
CA LEU A 23 -29.24 -53.48 10.56
C LEU A 23 -27.77 -53.03 10.65
N ILE A 24 -26.84 -53.93 11.03
CA ILE A 24 -25.40 -53.61 11.10
C ILE A 24 -24.81 -53.46 9.70
N LEU A 25 -25.21 -54.30 8.73
CA LEU A 25 -24.74 -54.20 7.35
C LEU A 25 -25.30 -52.98 6.60
N THR A 26 -26.50 -52.50 6.93
CA THR A 26 -27.04 -51.26 6.33
C THR A 26 -26.44 -50.00 6.94
N VAL A 27 -26.07 -50.01 8.22
CA VAL A 27 -25.32 -48.90 8.86
C VAL A 27 -23.88 -48.82 8.32
N ILE A 28 -23.21 -49.97 8.12
CA ILE A 28 -21.86 -50.02 7.52
C ILE A 28 -21.89 -49.56 6.05
N ALA A 29 -22.94 -49.90 5.29
CA ALA A 29 -23.11 -49.44 3.91
C ALA A 29 -23.40 -47.93 3.82
N LEU A 30 -24.16 -47.34 4.76
CA LEU A 30 -24.37 -45.88 4.79
C LEU A 30 -23.14 -45.11 5.27
N THR A 31 -22.28 -45.66 6.13
CA THR A 31 -21.01 -45.03 6.50
C THR A 31 -19.95 -45.14 5.40
N LEU A 32 -19.97 -46.21 4.59
CA LEU A 32 -19.04 -46.37 3.45
C LEU A 32 -19.47 -45.59 2.21
N LEU A 33 -20.75 -45.25 2.05
CA LEU A 33 -21.22 -44.34 0.99
C LEU A 33 -21.25 -42.85 1.41
N GLY A 34 -21.25 -42.56 2.71
CA GLY A 34 -21.09 -41.18 3.23
C GLY A 34 -19.65 -40.66 3.25
N GLY A 35 -18.65 -41.54 3.05
CA GLY A 35 -17.23 -41.20 3.05
C GLY A 35 -16.61 -40.91 1.68
N VAL A 36 -17.40 -40.85 0.60
CA VAL A 36 -16.90 -40.75 -0.79
C VAL A 36 -17.33 -39.44 -1.49
N LEU A 37 -17.55 -38.35 -0.74
CA LEU A 37 -17.69 -37.00 -1.32
C LEU A 37 -16.79 -35.93 -0.67
N ALA A 38 -15.75 -36.33 0.04
CA ALA A 38 -14.76 -35.38 0.58
C ALA A 38 -13.40 -36.05 0.78
N ALA A 39 -12.76 -36.48 -0.31
CA ALA A 39 -11.36 -36.89 -0.33
C ALA A 39 -10.89 -37.02 -1.78
N GLU A 40 -10.58 -35.91 -2.43
CA GLU A 40 -9.64 -35.87 -3.55
C GLU A 40 -8.72 -34.66 -3.30
N ASP A 41 -7.41 -34.91 -3.44
CA ASP A 41 -6.24 -34.03 -3.32
C ASP A 41 -5.67 -33.75 -1.91
N ASP A 42 -5.01 -34.76 -1.31
CA ASP A 42 -3.96 -34.55 -0.30
C ASP A 42 -3.03 -35.79 -0.15
N GLU A 43 -2.49 -36.31 -1.27
CA GLU A 43 -1.60 -37.50 -1.24
C GLU A 43 -0.11 -37.24 -1.57
N ASP A 44 0.35 -35.99 -1.72
CA ASP A 44 1.77 -35.69 -1.99
C ASP A 44 2.60 -35.30 -0.75
N ASP A 45 1.98 -35.04 0.41
CA ASP A 45 2.70 -34.61 1.63
C ASP A 45 3.29 -35.76 2.48
N ALA A 46 3.06 -37.03 2.11
CA ALA A 46 3.53 -38.18 2.89
C ALA A 46 4.93 -38.69 2.48
N ILE A 47 5.41 -38.40 1.28
CA ILE A 47 6.63 -39.03 0.72
C ILE A 47 7.91 -38.21 1.00
N ALA A 48 7.80 -36.94 1.40
CA ALA A 48 8.96 -36.11 1.75
C ALA A 48 9.61 -36.44 3.12
N SER A 49 9.01 -37.35 3.92
CA SER A 49 9.45 -37.63 5.29
C SER A 49 10.52 -38.73 5.45
N PHE A 50 10.96 -39.39 4.38
CA PHE A 50 11.84 -40.58 4.49
C PHE A 50 13.23 -40.49 3.83
N LEU A 51 13.63 -39.36 3.24
CA LEU A 51 14.95 -39.20 2.63
C LEU A 51 15.59 -37.84 2.90
N HIS A 52 15.85 -37.49 4.16
CA HIS A 52 16.94 -36.57 4.52
C HIS A 52 17.36 -36.78 5.99
N ALA A 53 18.08 -37.87 6.24
CA ALA A 53 18.86 -38.08 7.45
C ALA A 53 20.35 -38.09 7.08
N SER A 54 20.99 -36.92 7.02
CA SER A 54 22.42 -36.71 7.31
C SER A 54 22.88 -35.29 6.94
N SER A 55 22.64 -34.35 7.84
CA SER A 55 23.53 -33.24 8.23
C SER A 55 22.69 -32.29 9.07
N GLY A 56 23.16 -32.05 10.31
CA GLY A 56 22.38 -31.34 11.32
C GLY A 56 22.24 -29.86 11.00
N GLU A 57 21.02 -29.34 11.14
CA GLU A 57 20.62 -28.39 12.17
C GLU A 57 19.08 -28.25 12.13
N ARG A 58 18.43 -28.28 13.30
CA ARG A 58 16.96 -28.22 13.42
C ARG A 58 16.45 -26.82 13.06
N TYR A 59 15.76 -26.69 11.93
CA TYR A 59 14.77 -25.64 11.73
C TYR A 59 13.62 -25.84 12.73
N ASP A 60 13.44 -24.93 13.69
CA ASP A 60 12.24 -24.91 14.54
C ASP A 60 11.09 -24.22 13.77
N SER A 61 10.68 -24.81 12.65
CA SER A 61 9.56 -24.32 11.81
C SER A 61 8.21 -24.91 12.24
N GLY A 62 8.11 -25.44 13.46
CA GLY A 62 7.05 -26.38 13.85
C GLY A 62 6.02 -25.89 14.87
N ARG A 63 6.14 -24.69 15.43
CA ARG A 63 5.16 -24.18 16.41
C ARG A 63 4.25 -23.12 15.79
N PRO A 64 2.91 -23.22 15.96
CA PRO A 64 2.00 -22.13 15.66
C PRO A 64 2.46 -20.88 16.40
N GLU A 65 2.79 -19.82 15.66
CA GLU A 65 3.21 -18.56 16.26
C GLU A 65 1.98 -17.70 16.51
N SER A 66 1.62 -17.50 17.78
CA SER A 66 0.57 -16.56 18.17
C SER A 66 1.11 -15.15 18.40
N ARG A 67 2.36 -15.03 18.88
CA ARG A 67 3.01 -13.78 19.30
C ARG A 67 4.53 -13.84 19.05
N ARG A 68 5.13 -12.72 18.64
CA ARG A 68 6.58 -12.47 18.58
C ARG A 68 7.08 -11.89 19.89
N VAL A 69 8.33 -12.21 20.22
CA VAL A 69 9.02 -11.60 21.35
C VAL A 69 9.32 -10.14 20.99
N ALA A 70 8.76 -9.21 21.75
CA ALA A 70 9.19 -7.82 21.71
C ALA A 70 10.63 -7.74 22.24
N LEU A 71 11.54 -7.15 21.45
CA LEU A 71 12.93 -7.01 21.89
C LEU A 71 13.02 -5.99 23.01
N ALA A 72 13.57 -6.39 24.16
CA ALA A 72 13.92 -5.46 25.22
C ALA A 72 15.10 -4.61 24.74
N MET A 73 14.84 -3.32 24.46
CA MET A 73 15.83 -2.26 24.26
C MET A 73 17.09 -2.71 23.49
N ALA A 74 16.97 -2.90 22.17
CA ALA A 74 18.11 -2.56 21.34
C ALA A 74 18.17 -1.02 21.31
N ASN A 75 19.35 -0.43 21.51
CA ASN A 75 19.58 1.00 21.35
C ASN A 75 19.36 1.41 19.88
N SER A 76 18.14 1.35 19.36
CA SER A 76 17.78 1.98 18.09
C SER A 76 17.58 3.46 18.37
N SER A 77 18.44 4.26 17.76
CA SER A 77 18.30 5.70 17.63
C SER A 77 16.90 6.04 17.14
N GLY A 78 16.05 6.52 18.05
CA GLY A 78 14.65 6.80 17.78
C GLY A 78 14.46 7.90 16.72
N LEU A 79 13.19 8.18 16.43
CA LEU A 79 12.79 9.23 15.51
C LEU A 79 13.36 10.59 15.95
N THR A 80 14.15 11.23 15.09
CA THR A 80 14.67 12.60 15.33
C THR A 80 13.64 13.61 14.86
N ILE A 81 13.18 14.47 15.77
CA ILE A 81 12.20 15.53 15.46
C ILE A 81 12.91 16.76 14.91
N LEU A 82 12.44 17.25 13.77
CA LEU A 82 12.96 18.45 13.11
C LEU A 82 12.00 19.64 13.21
N GLN A 83 10.72 19.40 13.47
CA GLN A 83 9.69 20.44 13.64
C GLN A 83 9.01 20.37 15.02
N PRO A 84 9.65 20.86 16.09
CA PRO A 84 9.12 20.75 17.46
C PRO A 84 7.86 21.59 17.72
N ASN A 85 7.57 22.58 16.87
CA ASN A 85 6.32 23.36 16.95
C ASN A 85 5.09 22.55 16.49
N LEU A 86 5.31 21.57 15.61
CA LEU A 86 4.26 20.69 15.13
C LEU A 86 4.23 19.37 15.91
N VAL A 87 5.41 18.83 16.24
CA VAL A 87 5.56 17.51 16.88
C VAL A 87 5.93 17.66 18.34
N THR A 88 5.06 17.21 19.25
CA THR A 88 5.29 17.30 20.71
C THR A 88 6.04 16.11 21.28
N SER A 89 5.90 14.93 20.67
CA SER A 89 6.57 13.71 21.12
C SER A 89 6.63 12.68 20.01
N ALA A 90 7.65 11.83 20.03
CA ALA A 90 7.69 10.58 19.31
C ALA A 90 8.01 9.44 20.28
N LEU A 91 7.18 8.40 20.27
CA LEU A 91 7.31 7.21 21.11
C LEU A 91 7.37 5.98 20.22
N GLN A 92 8.33 5.09 20.46
CA GLN A 92 8.28 3.77 19.85
C GLN A 92 7.25 2.92 20.60
N VAL A 93 6.19 2.52 19.91
CA VAL A 93 5.05 1.78 20.50
C VAL A 93 5.08 0.29 20.18
N LEU A 94 5.85 -0.14 19.17
CA LEU A 94 6.07 -1.55 18.87
C LEU A 94 7.52 -1.77 18.42
N GLN A 95 8.09 -2.90 18.82
CA GLN A 95 9.34 -3.44 18.28
C GLN A 95 9.18 -4.94 18.10
N LEU A 96 9.21 -5.39 16.84
CA LEU A 96 9.16 -6.82 16.51
C LEU A 96 10.57 -7.33 16.25
N ALA A 97 10.87 -8.53 16.76
CA ALA A 97 12.02 -9.27 16.28
C ALA A 97 11.79 -9.71 14.82
N PRO A 98 12.84 -9.76 13.97
CA PRO A 98 12.76 -10.41 12.66
C PRO A 98 12.22 -11.83 12.81
N GLY A 99 11.23 -12.19 12.01
CA GLY A 99 10.48 -13.44 12.16
C GLY A 99 11.22 -14.69 11.75
N LEU A 100 12.26 -14.49 10.97
CA LEU A 100 13.07 -15.53 10.41
C LEU A 100 14.48 -15.33 10.97
N ASN A 101 15.06 -16.40 11.52
CA ASN A 101 16.52 -16.55 11.56
C ASN A 101 16.97 -16.71 10.11
N LEU A 102 16.84 -15.63 9.33
CA LEU A 102 17.28 -15.53 7.95
C LEU A 102 18.78 -15.71 8.04
N ASP A 103 19.27 -16.84 7.54
CA ASP A 103 20.66 -17.25 7.64
C ASP A 103 21.55 -16.20 6.96
N THR A 104 21.98 -15.19 7.74
CA THR A 104 22.95 -14.17 7.34
C THR A 104 24.37 -14.73 7.30
N ARG A 105 24.54 -16.02 7.63
CA ARG A 105 25.80 -16.58 8.08
C ARG A 105 26.74 -17.03 6.96
N ASN A 106 26.38 -16.84 5.69
CA ASN A 106 27.26 -17.18 4.55
C ASN A 106 27.29 -16.19 3.38
N ASP A 107 26.50 -15.12 3.38
CA ASP A 107 26.52 -14.17 2.27
C ASP A 107 27.53 -13.06 2.57
N GLY A 108 28.79 -13.26 2.20
CA GLY A 108 29.81 -12.21 2.16
C GLY A 108 29.50 -11.07 1.17
N ASP A 109 28.23 -10.88 0.79
CA ASP A 109 27.73 -9.85 -0.11
C ASP A 109 27.33 -8.62 0.70
N SER A 110 28.10 -7.54 0.54
CA SER A 110 27.86 -6.26 1.21
C SER A 110 26.54 -5.59 0.84
N ASN A 111 25.80 -6.13 -0.15
CA ASN A 111 24.52 -5.56 -0.63
C ASN A 111 23.29 -6.33 -0.15
N LEU A 112 23.44 -7.35 0.70
CA LEU A 112 22.32 -8.04 1.31
C LEU A 112 21.68 -7.14 2.37
N TRP A 113 20.40 -6.80 2.18
CA TRP A 113 19.57 -6.15 3.19
C TRP A 113 18.50 -7.12 3.68
N CYS A 114 18.32 -7.24 4.99
CA CYS A 114 17.23 -8.01 5.59
C CYS A 114 16.53 -7.17 6.66
N GLY A 115 15.20 -7.19 6.67
CA GLY A 115 14.42 -6.39 7.60
C GLY A 115 12.98 -6.86 7.77
N ALA A 116 12.31 -6.25 8.73
CA ALA A 116 10.92 -6.48 9.07
C ALA A 116 10.13 -5.19 8.83
N ILE A 117 9.39 -5.14 7.73
CA ILE A 117 8.72 -3.92 7.30
C ILE A 117 7.29 -3.87 7.85
N ILE A 118 6.96 -2.79 8.57
CA ILE A 118 5.59 -2.48 8.99
C ILE A 118 4.96 -1.52 7.99
N LYS A 119 3.90 -1.97 7.30
CA LYS A 119 3.17 -1.19 6.28
C LYS A 119 1.65 -1.40 6.35
N ASN A 120 0.88 -0.56 5.67
CA ASN A 120 -0.59 -0.60 5.63
C ASN A 120 -1.22 -0.70 7.03
N ILE A 121 -0.94 0.28 7.89
CA ILE A 121 -1.50 0.31 9.25
C ILE A 121 -2.95 0.80 9.15
N VAL A 122 -3.91 0.09 9.75
CA VAL A 122 -5.34 0.42 9.72
C VAL A 122 -5.93 0.30 11.11
N PHE A 123 -6.45 1.39 11.68
CA PHE A 123 -7.12 1.35 12.98
C PHE A 123 -8.53 0.74 12.86
N ARG A 124 -8.92 -0.07 13.85
CA ARG A 124 -10.24 -0.72 13.89
C ARG A 124 -11.38 0.30 13.96
N SER A 125 -11.16 1.38 14.69
CA SER A 125 -12.15 2.41 14.96
C SER A 125 -11.52 3.79 14.95
N SER A 126 -12.31 4.80 14.61
CA SER A 126 -11.94 6.20 14.79
C SER A 126 -12.09 6.67 16.24
N LEU A 127 -12.74 5.88 17.11
CA LEU A 127 -12.89 6.22 18.53
C LEU A 127 -11.52 6.39 19.20
N PRO A 128 -11.24 7.52 19.87
CA PRO A 128 -9.94 7.80 20.48
C PRO A 128 -9.44 6.71 21.44
N THR A 129 -10.36 6.12 22.19
CA THR A 129 -10.05 5.12 23.22
C THR A 129 -9.73 3.74 22.63
N ASP A 130 -10.08 3.47 21.38
CA ASP A 130 -9.83 2.17 20.76
C ASP A 130 -8.38 2.09 20.27
N GLY A 131 -7.52 1.40 21.02
CA GLY A 131 -6.12 1.18 20.69
C GLY A 131 -5.87 0.07 19.65
N VAL A 132 -6.90 -0.60 19.13
CA VAL A 132 -6.72 -1.75 18.23
C VAL A 132 -6.46 -1.32 16.79
N PHE A 133 -5.43 -1.89 16.19
CA PHE A 133 -5.05 -1.67 14.79
C PHE A 133 -4.60 -2.97 14.11
N TYR A 134 -4.57 -2.96 12.78
CA TYR A 134 -4.05 -4.02 11.94
C TYR A 134 -2.90 -3.49 11.11
N PHE A 135 -1.94 -4.34 10.77
CA PHE A 135 -0.83 -3.96 9.93
C PHE A 135 -0.31 -5.17 9.13
N LEU A 136 0.35 -4.88 8.03
CA LEU A 136 1.12 -5.87 7.29
C LEU A 136 2.55 -5.85 7.82
N LEU A 137 3.04 -7.03 8.19
CA LEU A 137 4.43 -7.30 8.44
C LEU A 137 5.02 -8.04 7.25
N ASP A 138 6.07 -7.47 6.66
CA ASP A 138 6.78 -8.03 5.52
C ASP A 138 8.24 -8.25 5.91
N ASP A 139 8.56 -9.47 6.34
CA ASP A 139 9.93 -9.88 6.62
C ASP A 139 10.58 -10.25 5.27
N ALA A 140 11.59 -9.50 4.84
CA ALA A 140 12.22 -9.68 3.54
C ALA A 140 13.74 -9.60 3.64
N CYS A 141 14.42 -10.37 2.80
CA CYS A 141 15.82 -10.19 2.45
C CYS A 141 15.95 -9.91 0.96
N GLU A 142 16.70 -8.88 0.61
CA GLU A 142 16.91 -8.42 -0.75
C GLU A 142 18.40 -8.24 -1.05
N VAL A 143 18.79 -8.57 -2.27
CA VAL A 143 20.13 -8.26 -2.81
C VAL A 143 19.93 -7.39 -4.04
N ASN A 144 20.48 -6.17 -4.03
CA ASN A 144 20.32 -5.20 -5.11
C ASN A 144 18.85 -4.99 -5.53
N GLY A 145 17.93 -4.93 -4.55
CA GLY A 145 16.49 -4.76 -4.76
C GLY A 145 15.76 -6.00 -5.26
N THR A 146 16.44 -7.14 -5.39
CA THR A 146 15.81 -8.42 -5.74
C THR A 146 15.54 -9.23 -4.49
N VAL A 147 14.27 -9.57 -4.25
CA VAL A 147 13.84 -10.39 -3.11
C VAL A 147 14.45 -11.80 -3.21
N ARG A 148 15.21 -12.17 -2.18
CA ARG A 148 15.80 -13.49 -1.96
C ARG A 148 14.91 -14.35 -1.08
N LEU A 149 14.52 -13.81 0.06
CA LEU A 149 13.68 -14.46 1.05
C LEU A 149 12.54 -13.51 1.41
N GLN A 150 11.33 -14.02 1.57
CA GLN A 150 10.21 -13.20 2.02
C GLN A 150 9.16 -14.01 2.76
N VAL A 151 8.54 -13.42 3.78
CA VAL A 151 7.30 -13.89 4.37
C VAL A 151 6.44 -12.70 4.77
N MET A 152 5.14 -12.78 4.45
CA MET A 152 4.18 -11.74 4.82
C MET A 152 3.18 -12.26 5.84
N ALA A 153 2.81 -11.40 6.78
CA ALA A 153 1.78 -11.65 7.78
C ALA A 153 0.86 -10.44 7.95
N VAL A 154 -0.44 -10.71 8.09
CA VAL A 154 -1.38 -9.74 8.64
C VAL A 154 -1.38 -9.92 10.15
N ARG A 155 -1.16 -8.83 10.87
CA ARG A 155 -1.07 -8.82 12.34
C ARG A 155 -2.02 -7.79 12.93
N LYS A 156 -2.40 -8.02 14.17
CA LYS A 156 -3.21 -7.12 14.99
C LYS A 156 -2.34 -6.59 16.11
N GLY A 157 -2.44 -5.29 16.38
CA GLY A 157 -1.83 -4.64 17.53
C GLY A 157 -2.89 -4.06 18.47
N ASP A 158 -2.54 -3.95 19.75
CA ASP A 158 -3.35 -3.33 20.80
C ASP A 158 -2.48 -2.40 21.66
N LEU A 159 -2.79 -1.11 21.61
CA LEU A 159 -2.09 -0.07 22.37
C LEU A 159 -2.53 0.01 23.83
N ASP A 160 -3.64 -0.61 24.23
CA ASP A 160 -4.23 -0.40 25.56
C ASP A 160 -3.31 -0.82 26.71
N PRO A 161 -2.61 -1.99 26.65
CA PRO A 161 -1.67 -2.38 27.71
C PRO A 161 -0.51 -1.39 27.87
N LEU A 162 -0.01 -0.82 26.77
CA LEU A 162 1.02 0.22 26.77
C LEU A 162 0.48 1.52 27.41
N ARG A 163 -0.70 1.96 26.99
CA ARG A 163 -1.34 3.21 27.48
C ARG A 163 -1.68 3.14 28.98
N GLN A 164 -1.98 1.95 29.48
CA GLN A 164 -2.22 1.67 30.90
C GLN A 164 -0.92 1.49 31.71
N GLY A 165 0.25 1.52 31.06
CA GLY A 165 1.55 1.29 31.69
C GLY A 165 1.77 -0.15 32.15
N LEU A 166 1.00 -1.10 31.63
CA LEU A 166 1.11 -2.54 31.95
C LEU A 166 2.22 -3.22 31.15
N GLN A 167 2.57 -2.68 29.98
CA GLN A 167 3.62 -3.18 29.09
C GLN A 167 4.47 -2.02 28.56
N SER A 168 5.71 -2.31 28.16
CA SER A 168 6.59 -1.32 27.52
C SER A 168 6.30 -1.10 26.04
N PHE A 169 5.53 -1.99 25.41
CA PHE A 169 5.12 -1.92 24.01
C PHE A 169 3.66 -2.37 23.87
N ALA A 170 3.06 -2.05 22.72
CA ALA A 170 1.78 -2.59 22.29
C ALA A 170 1.81 -4.12 22.29
N GLU A 171 0.68 -4.73 22.63
CA GLU A 171 0.52 -6.16 22.38
C GLU A 171 0.25 -6.39 20.91
N GLU A 172 0.61 -7.58 20.44
CA GLU A 172 0.46 -7.93 19.05
C GLU A 172 0.16 -9.42 18.92
N GLU A 173 -0.64 -9.76 17.91
CA GLU A 173 -0.98 -11.14 17.59
C GLU A 173 -1.09 -11.36 16.07
N LEU A 174 -0.78 -12.59 15.65
CA LEU A 174 -0.93 -12.99 14.25
C LEU A 174 -2.42 -13.07 13.88
N VAL A 175 -2.85 -12.38 12.81
CA VAL A 175 -4.16 -12.63 12.20
C VAL A 175 -4.04 -13.80 11.23
N SER A 176 -3.16 -13.71 10.24
CA SER A 176 -2.82 -14.83 9.35
C SER A 176 -1.49 -14.56 8.63
N TYR A 177 -0.71 -15.62 8.40
CA TYR A 177 0.32 -15.59 7.36
C TYR A 177 -0.31 -15.53 5.96
N TRP A 178 0.48 -15.11 4.96
CA TRP A 178 0.09 -15.20 3.56
C TRP A 178 -0.16 -16.65 3.11
N TRP A 179 -0.74 -16.82 1.94
CA TRP A 179 -1.23 -18.11 1.44
C TRP A 179 -0.84 -18.34 -0.02
N ARG A 180 -0.98 -19.59 -0.46
CA ARG A 180 -0.77 -19.97 -1.86
C ARG A 180 -1.83 -19.30 -2.73
N ASN A 181 -1.42 -18.75 -3.87
CA ASN A 181 -2.32 -18.08 -4.79
C ASN A 181 -3.29 -19.05 -5.48
N THR A 182 -3.07 -20.35 -5.47
CA THR A 182 -4.07 -21.31 -5.99
C THR A 182 -5.31 -21.42 -5.09
N THR A 183 -5.22 -20.98 -3.83
CA THR A 183 -6.34 -21.08 -2.86
C THR A 183 -7.19 -19.80 -2.87
N LEU A 184 -8.45 -19.90 -3.30
CA LEU A 184 -9.38 -18.78 -3.29
C LEU A 184 -9.96 -18.51 -1.90
N GLY A 185 -10.09 -19.53 -1.07
CA GLY A 185 -10.50 -19.40 0.32
C GLY A 185 -9.70 -20.33 1.21
N GLY A 186 -9.90 -20.21 2.51
CA GLY A 186 -9.36 -21.17 3.46
C GLY A 186 -9.30 -20.64 4.87
N ILE A 187 -8.96 -21.55 5.78
CA ILE A 187 -8.77 -21.21 7.18
C ILE A 187 -7.50 -20.38 7.39
N ARG A 188 -7.44 -19.70 8.53
CA ARG A 188 -6.27 -18.98 9.03
C ARG A 188 -4.97 -19.77 8.87
N ARG A 189 -3.92 -19.13 8.36
CA ARG A 189 -2.57 -19.70 8.29
C ARG A 189 -1.77 -19.27 9.52
N VAL A 190 -1.42 -20.24 10.36
CA VAL A 190 -0.63 -20.02 11.59
C VAL A 190 0.84 -20.42 11.47
N LEU A 191 1.21 -21.07 10.35
CA LEU A 191 2.60 -21.43 10.04
C LEU A 191 3.09 -20.62 8.84
N PRO A 192 4.30 -20.04 8.93
CA PRO A 192 4.88 -19.29 7.83
C PRO A 192 5.26 -20.21 6.67
N VAL A 193 5.14 -19.69 5.45
CA VAL A 193 5.74 -20.28 4.25
C VAL A 193 6.73 -19.25 3.74
N VAL A 194 8.01 -19.58 3.68
CA VAL A 194 9.06 -18.62 3.30
C VAL A 194 9.30 -18.71 1.81
N TYR A 195 9.03 -17.63 1.07
CA TYR A 195 9.43 -17.51 -0.33
C TYR A 195 10.95 -17.55 -0.44
N GLN A 196 11.49 -18.28 -1.42
CA GLN A 196 12.92 -18.39 -1.68
C GLN A 196 13.19 -18.26 -3.17
N SER A 197 14.05 -17.31 -3.55
CA SER A 197 14.43 -17.08 -4.93
C SER A 197 15.21 -18.28 -5.49
N GLY A 198 14.90 -18.69 -6.72
CA GLY A 198 15.52 -19.85 -7.39
C GLY A 198 14.95 -21.21 -6.97
N SER A 199 14.15 -21.29 -5.92
CA SER A 199 13.46 -22.52 -5.51
C SER A 199 12.16 -22.71 -6.28
N VAL A 200 11.87 -23.96 -6.68
CA VAL A 200 10.58 -24.34 -7.26
C VAL A 200 9.55 -24.39 -6.14
N MET A 201 8.76 -23.32 -6.00
CA MET A 201 7.75 -23.19 -4.94
C MET A 201 6.40 -22.75 -5.50
N THR A 202 5.33 -23.11 -4.80
CA THR A 202 4.01 -22.57 -5.13
C THR A 202 4.00 -21.06 -5.00
N LYS A 203 3.41 -20.38 -5.98
CA LYS A 203 3.24 -18.93 -5.97
C LYS A 203 2.37 -18.51 -4.78
N MET A 204 2.86 -17.51 -4.05
CA MET A 204 2.18 -16.95 -2.88
C MET A 204 1.39 -15.70 -3.30
N SER A 205 0.26 -15.46 -2.63
CA SER A 205 -0.49 -14.21 -2.75
C SER A 205 0.23 -13.12 -1.94
N SER A 206 0.93 -12.22 -2.62
CA SER A 206 1.58 -11.08 -1.95
C SER A 206 0.54 -10.00 -1.67
N ILE A 207 0.51 -9.53 -0.43
CA ILE A 207 -0.52 -8.60 0.06
C ILE A 207 0.00 -7.18 -0.12
N LYS A 208 -0.74 -6.31 -0.80
CA LYS A 208 -0.24 -4.99 -1.16
C LYS A 208 -0.95 -3.82 -0.48
N GLY A 209 -2.28 -3.85 -0.46
CA GLY A 209 -3.13 -2.86 0.19
C GLY A 209 -4.03 -3.50 1.24
N MET A 210 -4.47 -2.71 2.22
CA MET A 210 -5.41 -3.14 3.24
C MET A 210 -6.33 -1.99 3.65
N ASP A 211 -7.63 -2.29 3.78
CA ASP A 211 -8.61 -1.43 4.42
C ASP A 211 -9.60 -2.28 5.24
N LEU A 212 -10.33 -1.66 6.17
CA LEU A 212 -11.32 -2.33 7.00
C LEU A 212 -12.71 -2.21 6.37
N SER A 213 -13.41 -3.33 6.25
CA SER A 213 -14.78 -3.38 5.72
C SER A 213 -15.73 -2.42 6.47
N PRO A 214 -16.86 -1.99 5.87
CA PRO A 214 -17.84 -1.15 6.56
C PRO A 214 -18.36 -1.77 7.86
N SER A 215 -18.51 -3.09 7.88
CA SER A 215 -18.94 -3.86 9.04
C SER A 215 -17.88 -4.00 10.14
N GLY A 216 -16.60 -3.73 9.82
CA GLY A 216 -15.47 -3.92 10.75
C GLY A 216 -15.10 -5.38 11.00
N THR A 217 -15.75 -6.34 10.33
CA THR A 217 -15.53 -7.77 10.55
C THR A 217 -14.45 -8.38 9.66
N HIS A 218 -14.11 -7.71 8.55
CA HIS A 218 -13.13 -8.19 7.60
C HIS A 218 -12.12 -7.10 7.23
N LEU A 219 -10.89 -7.51 7.00
CA LEU A 219 -9.89 -6.73 6.27
C LEU A 219 -10.06 -7.03 4.78
N MET A 220 -10.23 -5.99 3.99
CA MET A 220 -10.22 -6.05 2.52
C MET A 220 -8.79 -5.85 2.05
N LEU A 221 -8.24 -6.86 1.40
CA LEU A 221 -6.85 -6.91 0.97
C LEU A 221 -6.79 -6.94 -0.55
N SER A 222 -5.90 -6.15 -1.14
CA SER A 222 -5.48 -6.43 -2.52
C SER A 222 -4.27 -7.37 -2.51
N THR A 223 -4.32 -8.37 -3.38
CA THR A 223 -3.21 -9.32 -3.53
C THR A 223 -2.83 -9.51 -4.98
N ASP A 224 -1.55 -9.71 -5.23
CA ASP A 224 -1.01 -10.11 -6.53
C ASP A 224 -0.16 -11.39 -6.40
N VAL A 225 0.44 -11.79 -7.52
CA VAL A 225 1.48 -12.81 -7.56
C VAL A 225 2.80 -12.16 -7.90
N LEU A 226 3.82 -12.40 -7.08
CA LEU A 226 5.15 -11.88 -7.38
C LEU A 226 5.68 -12.40 -8.72
N GLY A 227 5.94 -11.48 -9.64
CA GLY A 227 6.53 -11.74 -10.95
C GLY A 227 5.57 -12.27 -12.01
N GLU A 228 4.25 -12.16 -11.83
CA GLU A 228 3.25 -12.53 -12.85
C GLU A 228 2.07 -11.55 -12.89
N ASP A 229 1.63 -11.20 -14.10
CA ASP A 229 0.59 -10.19 -14.36
C ASP A 229 -0.82 -10.81 -14.52
N THR A 230 -1.02 -12.03 -14.03
CA THR A 230 -2.15 -12.87 -14.45
C THR A 230 -3.23 -13.05 -13.39
N TYR A 231 -2.92 -12.90 -12.10
CA TYR A 231 -3.85 -13.25 -11.01
C TYR A 231 -3.84 -12.24 -9.86
N SER A 232 -4.53 -11.13 -10.08
CA SER A 232 -4.84 -10.18 -9.02
C SER A 232 -6.18 -10.49 -8.34
N ARG A 233 -6.28 -10.23 -7.03
CA ARG A 233 -7.48 -10.52 -6.23
C ARG A 233 -7.78 -9.47 -5.18
N VAL A 234 -9.06 -9.40 -4.82
CA VAL A 234 -9.51 -8.83 -3.55
C VAL A 234 -9.79 -9.99 -2.59
N THR A 235 -9.18 -9.96 -1.42
CA THR A 235 -9.38 -10.97 -0.37
C THR A 235 -10.03 -10.33 0.85
N PHE A 236 -11.09 -10.97 1.35
CA PHE A 236 -11.71 -10.69 2.63
C PHE A 236 -11.09 -11.60 3.68
N LEU A 237 -10.32 -11.03 4.60
CA LEU A 237 -9.73 -11.73 5.73
C LEU A 237 -10.54 -11.40 6.98
N SER A 238 -11.24 -12.39 7.53
CA SER A 238 -12.02 -12.27 8.74
C SER A 238 -11.12 -11.94 9.93
N VAL A 239 -11.43 -10.86 10.63
CA VAL A 239 -10.69 -10.41 11.81
C VAL A 239 -10.84 -11.40 12.98
N PRO A 240 -12.04 -11.92 13.31
CA PRO A 240 -12.21 -12.78 14.47
C PRO A 240 -11.48 -14.13 14.40
N ASP A 241 -11.42 -14.74 13.21
CA ASP A 241 -10.92 -16.12 13.06
C ASP A 241 -9.77 -16.28 12.06
N GLY A 242 -9.43 -15.23 11.30
CA GLY A 242 -8.37 -15.25 10.28
C GLY A 242 -8.74 -16.06 9.02
N ASN A 243 -10.00 -16.49 8.88
CA ASN A 243 -10.46 -17.18 7.68
C ASN A 243 -10.55 -16.21 6.50
N ARG A 244 -10.41 -16.72 5.28
CA ARG A 244 -10.39 -15.86 4.08
C ARG A 244 -11.24 -16.38 2.95
N THR A 245 -11.69 -15.44 2.13
CA THR A 245 -12.29 -15.66 0.81
C THR A 245 -11.77 -14.61 -0.17
N SER A 246 -11.56 -15.00 -1.42
CA SER A 246 -10.96 -14.13 -2.45
C SER A 246 -11.80 -14.15 -3.71
N SER A 247 -12.02 -12.97 -4.26
CA SER A 247 -12.64 -12.75 -5.57
C SER A 247 -11.58 -12.30 -6.57
N SER A 248 -11.80 -12.68 -7.82
CA SER A 248 -10.95 -12.20 -8.93
C SER A 248 -11.30 -10.74 -9.22
N GLN A 249 -10.37 -10.01 -9.82
CA GLN A 249 -10.59 -8.63 -10.23
C GLN A 249 -10.01 -8.38 -11.62
N PRO A 250 -10.46 -7.33 -12.33
CA PRO A 250 -10.06 -7.07 -13.71
C PRO A 250 -8.71 -6.34 -13.83
N ALA A 251 -8.05 -6.01 -12.73
CA ALA A 251 -6.72 -5.43 -12.78
C ALA A 251 -5.68 -6.48 -13.20
N ALA A 252 -4.76 -6.09 -14.07
CA ALA A 252 -3.66 -6.96 -14.46
C ALA A 252 -2.73 -7.20 -13.26
N MET A 253 -2.32 -6.10 -12.60
CA MET A 253 -1.46 -6.15 -11.42
C MET A 253 -1.99 -5.23 -10.32
N SER A 254 -2.36 -5.77 -9.17
CA SER A 254 -2.86 -4.96 -8.05
C SER A 254 -1.74 -4.21 -7.35
N GLY A 255 -1.87 -2.89 -7.23
CA GLY A 255 -0.99 -2.07 -6.41
C GLY A 255 -1.51 -1.90 -4.98
N THR A 256 -2.66 -1.26 -4.80
CA THR A 256 -3.21 -0.94 -3.46
C THR A 256 -4.72 -0.86 -3.51
N LEU A 257 -5.37 -0.87 -2.35
CA LEU A 257 -6.81 -0.81 -2.17
C LEU A 257 -7.18 0.15 -1.04
N THR A 258 -8.22 0.95 -1.26
CA THR A 258 -8.82 1.83 -0.24
C THR A 258 -10.32 1.92 -0.46
N LEU A 259 -11.07 2.21 0.59
CA LEU A 259 -12.46 2.63 0.50
C LEU A 259 -12.54 4.17 0.43
N ASN A 260 -13.60 4.69 -0.18
CA ASN A 260 -13.95 6.10 0.02
C ASN A 260 -14.42 6.35 1.47
N PRO A 261 -14.46 7.60 1.97
CA PRO A 261 -14.83 7.89 3.36
C PRO A 261 -16.21 7.36 3.76
N ALA A 262 -17.17 7.37 2.83
CA ALA A 262 -18.51 6.80 3.06
C ALA A 262 -18.55 5.26 3.06
N LYS A 263 -17.44 4.59 2.74
CA LYS A 263 -17.28 3.15 2.58
C LYS A 263 -18.33 2.52 1.64
N THR A 264 -18.65 3.21 0.55
CA THR A 264 -19.60 2.76 -0.48
C THR A 264 -18.92 2.28 -1.75
N GLN A 265 -17.69 2.73 -2.01
CA GLN A 265 -16.89 2.39 -3.18
C GLN A 265 -15.50 1.90 -2.75
N VAL A 266 -15.03 0.83 -3.36
CA VAL A 266 -13.65 0.35 -3.30
C VAL A 266 -12.90 0.98 -4.46
N TYR A 267 -11.72 1.51 -4.19
CA TYR A 267 -10.76 1.96 -5.19
C TYR A 267 -9.55 1.05 -5.14
N LEU A 268 -9.08 0.67 -6.32
CA LEU A 268 -7.97 -0.24 -6.50
C LEU A 268 -7.03 0.34 -7.54
N SER A 269 -5.73 0.37 -7.26
CA SER A 269 -4.75 0.68 -8.29
C SER A 269 -4.36 -0.56 -9.08
N ASP A 270 -4.35 -0.41 -10.40
CA ASP A 270 -3.76 -1.35 -11.32
C ASP A 270 -2.41 -0.78 -11.79
N ILE A 271 -1.32 -1.44 -11.42
CA ILE A 271 0.04 -1.04 -11.78
C ILE A 271 0.54 -1.73 -13.06
N GLY A 272 -0.32 -2.50 -13.73
CA GLY A 272 -0.03 -3.01 -15.07
C GLY A 272 0.04 -1.88 -16.11
N GLU A 273 0.20 -2.26 -17.38
CA GLU A 273 0.20 -1.31 -18.50
C GLU A 273 -1.13 -1.37 -19.26
N PRO A 274 -1.92 -0.27 -19.34
CA PRO A 274 -1.67 1.03 -18.71
C PRO A 274 -1.93 1.01 -17.19
N THR A 275 -1.26 1.91 -16.45
CA THR A 275 -1.55 2.12 -15.02
C THR A 275 -2.96 2.70 -14.88
N ARG A 276 -3.79 2.16 -13.98
CA ARG A 276 -5.20 2.58 -13.83
C ARG A 276 -5.60 2.75 -12.37
N VAL A 277 -6.67 3.51 -12.16
CA VAL A 277 -7.47 3.45 -10.94
C VAL A 277 -8.83 2.89 -11.30
N LEU A 278 -9.18 1.79 -10.65
CA LEU A 278 -10.46 1.09 -10.82
C LEU A 278 -11.34 1.34 -9.60
N ALA A 279 -12.65 1.43 -9.80
CA ALA A 279 -13.62 1.53 -8.72
C ALA A 279 -14.75 0.51 -8.85
N ALA A 280 -15.28 0.05 -7.72
CA ALA A 280 -16.46 -0.81 -7.66
C ALA A 280 -17.26 -0.58 -6.38
N PRO A 281 -18.60 -0.76 -6.40
CA PRO A 281 -19.40 -0.67 -5.18
C PRO A 281 -18.95 -1.73 -4.15
N VAL A 282 -18.78 -1.34 -2.89
CA VAL A 282 -18.35 -2.26 -1.81
C VAL A 282 -19.25 -3.49 -1.74
N ALA A 283 -20.56 -3.28 -1.78
CA ALA A 283 -21.54 -4.37 -1.77
C ALA A 283 -21.37 -5.33 -2.97
N ALA A 284 -20.94 -4.85 -4.14
CA ALA A 284 -20.71 -5.72 -5.29
C ALA A 284 -19.45 -6.58 -5.10
N VAL A 285 -18.41 -6.02 -4.47
CA VAL A 285 -17.16 -6.74 -4.17
C VAL A 285 -17.37 -7.74 -3.03
N GLU A 286 -18.10 -7.38 -1.97
CA GLU A 286 -18.42 -8.26 -0.83
C GLU A 286 -19.29 -9.45 -1.23
N ASN A 287 -20.21 -9.26 -2.18
CA ASN A 287 -21.09 -10.31 -2.69
C ASN A 287 -20.46 -11.13 -3.83
N ALA A 288 -19.23 -10.81 -4.26
CA ALA A 288 -18.56 -11.55 -5.30
C ALA A 288 -18.29 -13.00 -4.83
N VAL A 289 -18.77 -13.97 -5.60
CA VAL A 289 -18.49 -15.39 -5.33
C VAL A 289 -16.99 -15.64 -5.51
N ALA A 290 -16.43 -16.53 -4.69
CA ALA A 290 -15.01 -16.88 -4.76
C ALA A 290 -14.59 -17.21 -6.21
N GLY A 291 -13.53 -16.56 -6.68
CA GLY A 291 -13.01 -16.71 -8.05
C GLY A 291 -13.77 -15.99 -9.15
N GLN A 292 -14.97 -15.44 -8.89
CA GLN A 292 -15.68 -14.58 -9.83
C GLN A 292 -15.28 -13.12 -9.66
N SER A 293 -15.34 -12.34 -10.74
CA SER A 293 -15.09 -10.90 -10.71
C SER A 293 -16.37 -10.12 -10.51
N SER A 294 -16.33 -9.11 -9.63
CA SER A 294 -17.32 -8.03 -9.61
C SER A 294 -17.14 -7.11 -10.82
N THR A 295 -18.12 -6.25 -11.09
CA THR A 295 -18.01 -5.19 -12.10
C THR A 295 -17.20 -4.02 -11.56
N TRP A 296 -16.17 -3.60 -12.31
CA TRP A 296 -15.34 -2.44 -11.99
C TRP A 296 -15.39 -1.42 -13.13
N THR A 297 -15.26 -0.15 -12.79
CA THR A 297 -15.15 0.95 -13.75
C THR A 297 -13.76 1.57 -13.66
N THR A 298 -13.14 1.87 -14.80
CA THR A 298 -11.91 2.66 -14.85
C THR A 298 -12.24 4.11 -14.54
N VAL A 299 -11.73 4.61 -13.41
CA VAL A 299 -11.85 6.02 -13.01
C VAL A 299 -10.79 6.86 -13.71
N ALA A 300 -9.56 6.35 -13.76
CA ALA A 300 -8.45 6.98 -14.47
C ALA A 300 -7.54 5.93 -15.12
N SER A 301 -6.86 6.33 -16.20
CA SER A 301 -5.96 5.48 -16.98
C SER A 301 -4.78 6.32 -17.48
N PHE A 302 -3.58 5.82 -17.24
CA PHE A 302 -2.31 6.48 -17.52
C PHE A 302 -1.44 5.56 -18.38
N PRO A 303 -1.59 5.58 -19.72
CA PRO A 303 -0.72 4.83 -20.61
C PRO A 303 0.72 5.33 -20.57
N SER A 304 1.67 4.41 -20.67
CA SER A 304 3.09 4.73 -20.87
C SER A 304 3.28 5.75 -22.01
N GLY A 305 4.07 6.79 -21.75
CA GLY A 305 4.35 7.87 -22.70
C GLY A 305 3.27 8.96 -22.81
N SER A 306 2.17 8.87 -22.05
CA SER A 306 1.16 9.93 -21.99
C SER A 306 1.57 11.08 -21.04
N GLN A 307 0.89 12.23 -21.16
CA GLN A 307 1.01 13.35 -20.23
C GLN A 307 -0.31 13.54 -19.47
N PRO A 308 -0.29 13.68 -18.14
CA PRO A 308 0.89 13.55 -17.27
C PRO A 308 1.41 12.11 -17.24
N ASN A 309 2.73 11.95 -17.31
CA ASN A 309 3.37 10.65 -17.20
C ASN A 309 3.21 10.15 -15.77
N ILE A 310 2.33 9.19 -15.49
CA ILE A 310 2.11 8.60 -14.17
C ILE A 310 2.27 7.10 -14.35
N SER A 311 3.28 6.50 -13.71
CA SER A 311 3.58 5.06 -13.86
C SER A 311 3.27 4.24 -12.62
N THR A 312 3.00 4.89 -11.50
CA THR A 312 2.57 4.21 -10.28
C THR A 312 1.51 5.02 -9.57
N VAL A 313 0.50 4.31 -9.08
CA VAL A 313 -0.55 4.90 -8.23
C VAL A 313 -0.55 4.15 -6.91
N PHE A 314 0.07 4.75 -5.89
CA PHE A 314 0.05 4.23 -4.54
C PHE A 314 -0.68 5.17 -3.58
N PHE A 315 -1.70 4.64 -2.93
CA PHE A 315 -2.50 5.26 -1.89
C PHE A 315 -2.72 4.25 -0.75
N ASN A 316 -3.16 4.72 0.40
CA ASN A 316 -3.58 3.90 1.54
C ASN A 316 -5.02 4.20 1.95
N HIS A 317 -5.49 3.54 3.02
CA HIS A 317 -6.85 3.67 3.56
C HIS A 317 -7.26 5.09 4.02
N GLN A 318 -6.31 6.02 4.19
CA GLN A 318 -6.51 7.40 4.66
C GLN A 318 -6.01 8.44 3.62
N SER A 319 -5.98 8.03 2.36
CA SER A 319 -5.54 8.87 1.24
C SER A 319 -6.66 9.66 0.57
N PHE A 320 -7.92 9.46 0.96
CA PHE A 320 -9.04 10.28 0.48
C PHE A 320 -9.13 11.60 1.24
N ALA A 321 -9.52 12.67 0.54
CA ALA A 321 -10.04 13.85 1.19
C ALA A 321 -11.25 13.50 2.06
N PRO A 322 -11.48 14.19 3.19
CA PRO A 322 -12.55 13.85 4.14
C PRO A 322 -13.96 13.85 3.52
N ASP A 323 -14.19 14.72 2.53
CA ASP A 323 -15.44 14.82 1.76
C ASP A 323 -15.57 13.76 0.66
N GLY A 324 -14.51 12.99 0.41
CA GLY A 324 -14.43 11.99 -0.66
C GLY A 324 -14.29 12.57 -2.06
N ALA A 325 -14.04 13.88 -2.21
CA ALA A 325 -13.98 14.54 -3.52
C ALA A 325 -12.77 14.08 -4.34
N CYS A 326 -11.61 13.94 -3.69
CA CYS A 326 -10.39 13.49 -4.34
C CYS A 326 -9.62 12.44 -3.54
N LEU A 327 -8.88 11.61 -4.27
CA LEU A 327 -7.93 10.63 -3.79
C LEU A 327 -6.51 11.14 -4.04
N TYR A 328 -5.68 11.20 -3.00
CA TYR A 328 -4.27 11.53 -3.13
C TYR A 328 -3.44 10.26 -3.29
N PHE A 329 -2.38 10.32 -4.08
CA PHE A 329 -1.49 9.18 -4.28
C PHE A 329 -0.06 9.64 -4.56
N VAL A 330 0.88 8.74 -4.30
CA VAL A 330 2.28 8.93 -4.66
C VAL A 330 2.60 8.13 -5.91
N ASP A 331 3.28 8.81 -6.83
CA ASP A 331 3.96 8.20 -7.96
C ASP A 331 5.40 7.93 -7.52
N ARG A 332 5.62 6.70 -7.05
CA ARG A 332 6.88 6.26 -6.44
C ARG A 332 8.05 6.29 -7.43
N ALA A 333 7.80 5.93 -8.68
CA ALA A 333 8.82 5.87 -9.72
C ALA A 333 9.30 7.27 -10.16
N TYR A 334 8.40 8.26 -10.14
CA TYR A 334 8.71 9.63 -10.54
C TYR A 334 8.66 10.62 -9.38
N HIS A 335 8.78 10.20 -8.12
CA HIS A 335 8.95 11.09 -6.97
C HIS A 335 7.95 12.26 -6.91
N ARG A 336 6.67 12.00 -7.22
CA ARG A 336 5.62 13.03 -7.28
C ARG A 336 4.42 12.62 -6.45
N ILE A 337 3.71 13.63 -5.96
CA ILE A 337 2.45 13.51 -5.26
C ILE A 337 1.36 14.07 -6.15
N TRP A 338 0.28 13.33 -6.30
CA TRP A 338 -0.85 13.69 -7.14
C TRP A 338 -2.15 13.66 -6.33
N SER A 339 -3.12 14.44 -6.77
CA SER A 339 -4.53 14.27 -6.40
C SER A 339 -5.30 13.85 -7.64
N MET A 340 -6.36 13.08 -7.46
CA MET A 340 -7.30 12.67 -8.50
C MET A 340 -8.73 12.92 -8.03
N GLN A 341 -9.53 13.62 -8.82
CA GLN A 341 -10.95 13.76 -8.55
C GLN A 341 -11.64 12.40 -8.69
N ALA A 342 -12.35 11.99 -7.64
CA ALA A 342 -12.94 10.65 -7.54
C ALA A 342 -14.01 10.40 -8.62
N THR A 343 -14.70 11.46 -9.06
CA THR A 343 -15.81 11.38 -10.01
C THR A 343 -15.37 11.48 -11.46
N SER A 344 -14.37 12.32 -11.78
CA SER A 344 -13.94 12.57 -13.16
C SER A 344 -12.63 11.88 -13.54
N GLY A 345 -11.85 11.42 -12.56
CA GLY A 345 -10.50 10.91 -12.79
C GLY A 345 -9.47 11.99 -13.14
N GLU A 346 -9.84 13.27 -13.10
CA GLU A 346 -8.94 14.38 -13.39
C GLU A 346 -7.84 14.48 -12.32
N VAL A 347 -6.59 14.60 -12.75
CA VAL A 347 -5.44 14.63 -11.85
C VAL A 347 -4.79 16.01 -11.76
N THR A 348 -4.30 16.35 -10.57
CA THR A 348 -3.50 17.56 -10.32
C THR A 348 -2.16 17.17 -9.69
N LEU A 349 -1.06 17.71 -10.21
CA LEU A 349 0.25 17.59 -9.58
C LEU A 349 0.24 18.41 -8.28
N VAL A 350 0.34 17.73 -7.14
CA VAL A 350 0.31 18.35 -5.82
C VAL A 350 1.70 18.88 -5.47
N ALA A 351 2.72 18.02 -5.58
CA ALA A 351 4.11 18.37 -5.29
C ALA A 351 5.11 17.41 -5.98
N GLY A 352 6.35 17.87 -6.14
CA GLY A 352 7.47 17.07 -6.63
C GLY A 352 7.90 17.48 -8.04
N THR A 353 9.21 17.62 -8.25
CA THR A 353 9.79 17.98 -9.57
C THR A 353 9.93 16.79 -10.53
N GLY A 354 9.82 15.55 -10.02
CA GLY A 354 10.20 14.35 -10.77
C GLY A 354 11.61 13.85 -10.47
N VAL A 355 12.46 14.69 -9.86
CA VAL A 355 13.85 14.35 -9.56
C VAL A 355 13.98 13.82 -8.13
N ALA A 356 14.68 12.70 -7.98
CA ALA A 356 15.00 12.13 -6.68
C ALA A 356 15.81 13.12 -5.83
N GLY A 357 15.34 13.42 -4.62
CA GLY A 357 16.01 14.37 -3.73
C GLY A 357 15.27 14.56 -2.42
N VAL A 358 15.71 15.51 -1.59
CA VAL A 358 15.12 15.75 -0.25
C VAL A 358 14.88 17.22 0.02
N ILE A 359 14.87 18.06 -1.03
CA ILE A 359 14.74 19.51 -0.94
C ILE A 359 13.36 19.87 -0.39
N ASN A 360 13.34 20.68 0.68
CA ASN A 360 12.13 21.32 1.22
C ASN A 360 11.80 22.59 0.41
N GLY A 361 10.59 23.13 0.54
CA GLY A 361 10.17 24.39 -0.08
C GLY A 361 8.80 24.30 -0.73
N ASP A 362 8.52 25.18 -1.68
CA ASP A 362 7.25 25.17 -2.43
C ASP A 362 7.01 23.82 -3.13
N GLY A 363 5.74 23.44 -3.28
CA GLY A 363 5.35 22.14 -3.87
C GLY A 363 5.97 21.85 -5.24
N GLY A 364 6.17 22.87 -6.06
CA GLY A 364 6.77 22.75 -7.40
C GLY A 364 8.30 22.66 -7.43
N ILE A 365 8.98 22.89 -6.30
CA ILE A 365 10.45 22.87 -6.17
C ILE A 365 10.91 21.70 -5.30
N ALA A 366 10.07 21.29 -4.34
CA ALA A 366 10.36 20.18 -3.45
C ALA A 366 10.72 18.90 -4.21
N THR A 367 11.71 18.16 -3.70
CA THR A 367 12.10 16.86 -4.22
C THR A 367 11.88 15.79 -3.16
N PHE A 368 11.56 14.59 -3.62
CA PHE A 368 11.32 13.43 -2.78
C PHE A 368 12.23 12.28 -3.20
N ARG A 369 12.58 11.39 -2.27
CA ARG A 369 13.45 10.24 -2.48
C ARG A 369 12.77 8.98 -1.97
N GLY A 370 12.18 8.25 -2.90
CA GLY A 370 11.54 6.97 -2.64
C GLY A 370 10.32 7.08 -1.73
N LEU A 371 9.31 7.85 -2.18
CA LEU A 371 7.99 7.93 -1.54
C LEU A 371 7.43 6.52 -1.27
N ARG A 372 6.88 6.31 -0.08
CA ARG A 372 6.29 5.03 0.33
C ARG A 372 4.81 5.15 0.57
N ASP A 373 4.39 5.97 1.51
CA ASP A 373 2.98 6.08 1.93
C ASP A 373 2.52 7.53 2.00
N ILE A 374 1.21 7.75 2.04
CA ILE A 374 0.58 9.08 2.05
C ILE A 374 -0.68 9.11 2.91
N LEU A 375 -0.87 10.18 3.66
CA LEU A 375 -2.06 10.43 4.47
C LEU A 375 -2.60 11.83 4.23
N VAL A 376 -3.91 11.98 4.39
CA VAL A 376 -4.61 13.27 4.40
C VAL A 376 -5.10 13.56 5.82
N THR A 377 -4.98 14.81 6.28
CA THR A 377 -5.56 15.21 7.56
C THR A 377 -7.09 15.32 7.50
N PRO A 378 -7.80 15.21 8.64
CA PRO A 378 -9.27 15.28 8.68
C PRO A 378 -9.90 16.59 8.16
N ASP A 379 -9.12 17.66 7.99
CA ASP A 379 -9.55 18.92 7.38
C ASP A 379 -9.26 19.01 5.87
N GLY A 380 -8.54 18.03 5.31
CA GLY A 380 -8.15 18.00 3.90
C GLY A 380 -7.06 18.99 3.50
N CYS A 381 -6.38 19.64 4.46
CA CYS A 381 -5.45 20.75 4.19
C CYS A 381 -3.97 20.42 4.34
N ASN A 382 -3.67 19.23 4.84
CA ASN A 382 -2.32 18.77 5.02
C ASN A 382 -2.20 17.34 4.52
N LEU A 383 -1.06 17.04 3.90
CA LEU A 383 -0.66 15.67 3.58
C LEU A 383 0.60 15.33 4.36
N PHE A 384 0.75 14.05 4.69
CA PHE A 384 1.97 13.52 5.26
C PHE A 384 2.42 12.32 4.43
N VAL A 385 3.68 12.30 4.03
CA VAL A 385 4.26 11.16 3.30
C VAL A 385 5.48 10.60 4.02
N SER A 386 5.68 9.30 3.86
CA SER A 386 6.89 8.62 4.28
C SER A 386 7.81 8.43 3.08
N GLU A 387 9.11 8.45 3.35
CA GLU A 387 10.14 8.17 2.37
C GLU A 387 10.99 6.99 2.86
N ILE A 388 11.40 6.12 1.93
CA ILE A 388 12.38 5.09 2.24
C ILE A 388 13.65 5.72 2.80
N GLY A 389 13.99 6.97 2.48
CA GLY A 389 15.11 7.68 3.09
C GLY A 389 14.96 7.98 4.59
N GLY A 390 14.01 7.35 5.29
CA GLY A 390 13.73 7.54 6.71
C GLY A 390 13.12 8.90 7.02
N ARG A 391 12.30 9.48 6.15
CA ARG A 391 11.73 10.83 6.37
C ARG A 391 10.22 10.78 6.50
N ILE A 392 9.69 11.64 7.36
CA ILE A 392 8.29 12.04 7.35
C ILE A 392 8.25 13.46 6.82
N ARG A 393 7.51 13.66 5.73
CA ARG A 393 7.36 14.95 5.07
C ARG A 393 5.95 15.46 5.32
N TRP A 394 5.84 16.72 5.73
CA TRP A 394 4.59 17.45 5.86
C TRP A 394 4.40 18.36 4.66
N ILE A 395 3.24 18.26 4.02
CA ILE A 395 2.86 19.02 2.84
C ILE A 395 1.63 19.83 3.19
N THR A 396 1.73 21.15 3.09
CA THR A 396 0.58 22.05 3.28
C THR A 396 -0.07 22.32 1.93
N LEU A 397 -1.40 22.28 1.86
CA LEU A 397 -2.14 22.49 0.61
C LEU A 397 -2.70 23.90 0.50
N GLN A 398 -2.70 24.47 -0.70
CA GLN A 398 -3.36 25.77 -0.96
C GLN A 398 -4.88 25.68 -0.76
N SER A 399 -5.45 24.56 -1.18
CA SER A 399 -6.84 24.17 -1.00
C SER A 399 -6.93 22.64 -1.00
N PRO A 400 -7.98 22.02 -0.44
CA PRO A 400 -8.22 20.60 -0.63
C PRO A 400 -8.25 20.26 -2.13
N CYS A 401 -7.71 19.10 -2.47
CA CYS A 401 -7.50 18.57 -3.83
C CYS A 401 -6.53 19.39 -4.71
N GLY A 402 -6.00 20.49 -4.21
CA GLY A 402 -5.17 21.42 -4.94
C GLY A 402 -3.67 21.18 -4.79
N ARG A 403 -2.89 22.18 -5.22
CA ARG A 403 -1.43 22.15 -5.17
C ARG A 403 -0.91 22.37 -3.76
N ALA A 404 0.28 21.86 -3.47
CA ALA A 404 0.98 22.17 -2.25
C ALA A 404 1.48 23.62 -2.22
N SER A 405 1.33 24.28 -1.08
CA SER A 405 1.96 25.57 -0.76
C SER A 405 3.38 25.37 -0.23
N SER A 406 3.64 24.35 0.58
CA SER A 406 4.98 24.05 1.11
C SER A 406 5.16 22.56 1.40
N VAL A 407 6.42 22.13 1.45
CA VAL A 407 6.88 20.79 1.83
C VAL A 407 8.03 20.92 2.81
N GLU A 408 7.91 20.29 3.96
CA GLU A 408 8.92 20.28 5.02
C GLU A 408 9.20 18.87 5.53
N THR A 409 10.41 18.62 6.02
CA THR A 409 10.72 17.39 6.78
C THR A 409 10.45 17.63 8.25
N ILE A 410 9.57 16.84 8.86
CA ILE A 410 9.21 17.00 10.27
C ILE A 410 9.95 16.04 11.19
N ALA A 411 10.36 14.90 10.65
CA ALA A 411 11.11 13.90 11.39
C ALA A 411 11.98 13.04 10.47
N THR A 412 13.06 12.52 11.02
CA THR A 412 13.98 11.58 10.36
C THR A 412 14.23 10.35 11.21
N TYR A 413 14.40 9.22 10.55
CA TYR A 413 14.76 7.93 11.12
C TYR A 413 16.05 7.43 10.45
N PRO A 414 17.01 6.87 11.20
CA PRO A 414 18.23 6.31 10.63
C PRO A 414 17.98 5.19 9.61
N ASP A 415 19.03 4.88 8.84
CA ASP A 415 19.12 3.67 7.99
C ASP A 415 17.96 3.44 7.01
N ASP A 416 17.42 4.53 6.46
CA ASP A 416 16.46 4.50 5.36
C ASP A 416 15.23 3.59 5.66
N GLY A 417 14.55 3.87 6.77
CA GLY A 417 13.63 2.90 7.38
C GLY A 417 12.13 3.17 7.43
N LEU A 418 11.57 4.28 6.95
CA LEU A 418 10.12 4.54 7.13
C LEU A 418 9.26 4.08 5.94
N TRP A 419 8.16 3.39 6.25
CA TRP A 419 7.28 2.74 5.27
C TRP A 419 5.81 3.10 5.48
N GLY A 420 5.07 2.37 6.32
CA GLY A 420 3.64 2.62 6.52
C GLY A 420 3.34 3.86 7.33
N LEU A 421 2.23 4.52 7.04
CA LEU A 421 1.69 5.61 7.84
C LEU A 421 0.21 5.36 8.21
N ALA A 422 -0.22 5.85 9.38
CA ALA A 422 -1.65 5.97 9.72
C ALA A 422 -1.90 7.15 10.67
N PHE A 423 -3.08 7.77 10.58
CA PHE A 423 -3.57 8.71 11.57
C PHE A 423 -4.54 8.07 12.55
N LYS A 424 -4.44 8.49 13.81
CA LYS A 424 -5.49 8.35 14.83
C LYS A 424 -5.84 9.72 15.39
N ASP A 425 -7.09 10.11 15.22
CA ASP A 425 -7.63 11.34 15.83
C ASP A 425 -8.03 11.06 17.28
N GLU A 426 -7.41 11.78 18.23
CA GLU A 426 -7.69 11.67 19.66
C GLU A 426 -8.27 12.98 20.25
N GLY A 427 -9.02 13.73 19.43
CA GLY A 427 -9.63 14.99 19.82
C GLY A 427 -8.63 16.16 19.83
N MET A 428 -7.89 16.34 20.93
CA MET A 428 -6.93 17.47 21.04
C MET A 428 -5.62 17.22 20.29
N HIS A 429 -5.25 15.96 20.10
CA HIS A 429 -4.04 15.56 19.39
C HIS A 429 -4.40 14.73 18.16
N LEU A 430 -3.62 14.91 17.09
CA LEU A 430 -3.61 13.97 15.96
C LEU A 430 -2.35 13.13 16.11
N LYS A 431 -2.51 11.81 16.24
CA LYS A 431 -1.37 10.90 16.32
C LYS A 431 -1.07 10.36 14.93
N LEU A 432 0.15 10.56 14.47
CA LEU A 432 0.69 9.93 13.27
C LEU A 432 1.47 8.68 13.68
N TYR A 433 1.14 7.54 13.11
CA TYR A 433 1.88 6.30 13.29
C TYR A 433 2.77 6.06 12.08
N ALA A 434 4.02 5.70 12.30
CA ALA A 434 5.00 5.44 11.25
C ALA A 434 5.68 4.08 11.46
N GLY A 435 5.51 3.17 10.50
CA GLY A 435 6.13 1.86 10.49
C GLY A 435 7.55 1.89 9.92
N GLY A 436 8.46 1.21 10.60
CA GLY A 436 9.85 1.03 10.23
C GLY A 436 10.07 -0.17 9.29
N ASN A 437 11.32 -0.34 8.82
CA ASN A 437 11.81 -1.50 8.06
C ASN A 437 12.59 -2.50 8.95
N ASP A 438 12.61 -2.25 10.25
CA ASP A 438 13.34 -2.98 11.29
C ASP A 438 12.40 -3.52 12.39
N GLY A 439 11.09 -3.57 12.11
CA GLY A 439 10.06 -4.02 13.02
C GLY A 439 9.57 -2.94 14.00
N SER A 440 10.04 -1.70 13.88
CA SER A 440 9.61 -0.58 14.72
C SER A 440 8.27 0.01 14.29
N LEU A 441 7.44 0.44 15.25
CA LEU A 441 6.30 1.33 15.01
C LEU A 441 6.42 2.54 15.93
N PHE A 442 6.36 3.75 15.37
CA PHE A 442 6.44 4.99 16.12
C PHE A 442 5.08 5.67 16.17
N GLU A 443 4.67 6.14 17.33
CA GLU A 443 3.59 7.11 17.53
C GLU A 443 4.20 8.52 17.61
N VAL A 444 3.74 9.42 16.76
CA VAL A 444 4.20 10.81 16.65
C VAL A 444 3.01 11.72 16.94
N ALA A 445 3.09 12.46 18.05
CA ALA A 445 2.02 13.35 18.48
C ALA A 445 2.11 14.70 17.77
N LEU A 446 1.08 15.05 17.00
CA LEU A 446 0.96 16.31 16.30
C LEU A 446 0.05 17.29 17.06
N VAL A 447 0.46 18.56 17.08
CA VAL A 447 -0.34 19.68 17.58
C VAL A 447 -1.33 20.09 16.49
N LYS A 448 -2.60 19.77 16.67
CA LYS A 448 -3.63 20.06 15.65
C LYS A 448 -3.74 21.55 15.30
N SER A 449 -3.60 22.44 16.29
CA SER A 449 -3.66 23.89 16.07
C SER A 449 -2.45 24.45 15.33
N ALA A 450 -1.37 23.67 15.18
CA ALA A 450 -0.20 24.05 14.39
C ALA A 450 -0.27 23.56 12.94
N LEU A 451 -1.25 22.71 12.60
CA LEU A 451 -1.47 22.27 11.22
C LEU A 451 -1.95 23.44 10.35
N HIS A 452 -1.65 23.35 9.05
CA HIS A 452 -2.06 24.37 8.10
C HIS A 452 -3.56 24.29 7.83
N VAL A 453 -4.20 25.45 7.70
CA VAL A 453 -5.61 25.57 7.32
C VAL A 453 -5.68 26.23 5.96
N CYS A 454 -6.33 25.57 4.99
CA CYS A 454 -6.54 26.11 3.66
C CYS A 454 -7.40 27.38 3.71
N GLY A 455 -7.16 28.32 2.80
CA GLY A 455 -7.97 29.53 2.71
C GLY A 455 -7.67 30.59 3.78
N GLY A 456 -6.62 30.40 4.58
CA GLY A 456 -6.01 31.49 5.32
C GLY A 456 -5.36 32.47 4.34
N SER A 457 -5.99 33.62 4.10
CA SER A 457 -5.28 34.79 3.61
C SER A 457 -4.04 35.00 4.46
N ALA A 458 -2.90 35.32 3.85
CA ALA A 458 -1.83 36.00 4.56
C ALA A 458 -2.44 37.10 5.44
N GLY A 459 -2.46 36.87 6.76
CA GLY A 459 -2.99 37.84 7.70
C GLY A 459 -2.09 39.08 7.69
N PRO A 460 -2.63 40.29 7.68
CA PRO A 460 -1.84 41.52 7.62
C PRO A 460 -1.13 41.72 8.96
N GLY A 461 0.20 41.68 8.95
CA GLY A 461 1.01 41.77 10.16
C GLY A 461 2.46 42.16 9.91
N GLY A 462 2.67 43.36 9.38
CA GLY A 462 3.76 44.25 9.81
C GLY A 462 5.20 43.87 9.45
N GLY A 463 5.59 44.13 8.20
CA GLY A 463 6.99 44.27 7.79
C GLY A 463 7.08 44.83 6.38
N SER A 464 7.18 46.16 6.26
CA SER A 464 7.27 46.88 4.98
C SER A 464 8.28 46.28 4.00
N PRO A 465 7.92 46.05 2.73
CA PRO A 465 8.88 46.11 1.65
C PRO A 465 9.07 47.58 1.25
N THR A 466 10.27 48.12 1.46
CA THR A 466 10.71 49.37 0.83
C THR A 466 10.68 49.18 -0.69
N GLN A 467 9.63 49.68 -1.32
CA GLN A 467 9.49 49.77 -2.77
C GLN A 467 10.21 51.05 -3.24
N ALA A 468 11.17 50.88 -4.16
CA ALA A 468 11.81 51.99 -4.85
C ALA A 468 10.79 52.75 -5.74
N PRO A 469 10.92 54.07 -5.93
CA PRO A 469 9.95 54.85 -6.69
C PRO A 469 10.03 54.53 -8.19
N ILE A 470 8.89 54.20 -8.80
CA ILE A 470 8.71 54.18 -10.26
C ILE A 470 8.42 55.61 -10.72
N PRO A 471 9.08 56.14 -11.78
CA PRO A 471 8.82 57.49 -12.28
C PRO A 471 7.52 57.55 -13.08
N ILE A 472 6.74 58.62 -12.86
CA ILE A 472 5.55 59.00 -13.61
C ILE A 472 6.00 59.65 -14.95
N PRO A 473 5.43 59.28 -16.11
CA PRO A 473 5.63 60.02 -17.36
C PRO A 473 4.60 61.15 -17.50
N ASP A 474 5.09 62.39 -17.59
CA ASP A 474 4.28 63.56 -17.94
C ASP A 474 3.93 63.60 -19.44
N GLN A 475 2.72 64.08 -19.69
CA GLN A 475 2.08 64.27 -21.01
C GLN A 475 2.52 65.57 -21.73
N PRO A 476 2.21 65.72 -23.04
CA PRO A 476 3.01 66.51 -23.97
C PRO A 476 2.55 67.98 -24.11
N VAL A 477 3.49 68.86 -24.47
CA VAL A 477 3.23 70.22 -24.95
C VAL A 477 3.69 70.35 -26.41
N ALA A 478 2.86 71.00 -27.22
CA ALA A 478 2.99 71.11 -28.66
C ALA A 478 3.85 72.28 -29.16
N SER A 479 4.42 72.06 -30.36
CA SER A 479 4.48 72.95 -31.55
C SER A 479 5.71 73.82 -31.90
N SER A 480 5.99 73.76 -33.23
CA SER A 480 6.85 74.59 -34.12
C SER A 480 8.34 74.16 -34.19
N THR A 481 9.01 73.93 -35.34
CA THR A 481 8.88 74.38 -36.75
C THR A 481 9.56 73.39 -37.74
N LEU A 482 9.08 73.36 -39.00
CA LEU A 482 9.59 72.69 -40.24
C LEU A 482 10.96 73.24 -40.77
N PRO A 483 11.52 72.80 -41.93
CA PRO A 483 11.78 71.44 -42.47
C PRO A 483 13.14 71.31 -43.22
N THR A 484 13.57 70.09 -43.58
CA THR A 484 14.26 69.83 -44.88
C THR A 484 14.30 68.34 -45.22
N GLU A 485 13.91 68.02 -46.47
CA GLU A 485 13.97 66.73 -47.19
C GLU A 485 15.00 66.88 -48.36
N PRO A 486 15.23 65.94 -49.29
CA PRO A 486 15.49 64.47 -49.24
C PRO A 486 16.70 64.04 -50.14
N ALA A 487 17.07 62.75 -50.14
CA ALA A 487 17.57 61.98 -51.30
C ALA A 487 17.64 60.47 -50.93
N VAL A 488 16.90 59.50 -51.50
CA VAL A 488 16.74 59.00 -52.89
C VAL A 488 17.75 57.88 -53.25
N VAL A 489 17.21 56.66 -53.51
CA VAL A 489 17.63 55.60 -54.49
C VAL A 489 18.85 54.73 -54.11
N SER A 490 18.95 53.40 -54.32
CA SER A 490 18.09 52.34 -54.89
C SER A 490 18.80 50.96 -54.85
N ASN A 491 18.03 49.89 -55.10
CA ASN A 491 18.37 48.59 -55.76
C ASN A 491 18.99 47.41 -54.96
N SER A 492 18.11 46.47 -54.54
CA SER A 492 17.99 45.01 -54.84
C SER A 492 19.09 44.25 -55.64
N PRO A 493 19.10 42.88 -55.73
CA PRO A 493 18.53 41.79 -54.89
C PRO A 493 19.43 40.50 -54.75
N VAL A 494 18.86 39.45 -54.10
CA VAL A 494 19.12 37.98 -54.21
C VAL A 494 20.26 37.37 -53.36
N ASP A 495 19.93 36.47 -52.42
CA ASP A 495 20.11 35.01 -52.63
C ASP A 495 19.37 34.13 -51.59
N ARG A 496 18.91 32.97 -52.07
CA ARG A 496 18.33 31.87 -51.29
C ARG A 496 19.44 31.10 -50.60
N THR A 497 19.17 30.56 -49.40
CA THR A 497 19.28 29.11 -49.12
C THR A 497 18.80 28.79 -47.71
N GLN A 498 18.02 27.71 -47.62
CA GLN A 498 17.53 27.07 -46.41
C GLN A 498 18.67 26.26 -45.76
N SER A 499 18.74 26.20 -44.43
CA SER A 499 19.43 25.10 -43.73
C SER A 499 18.73 24.78 -42.39
N MET A 500 18.52 23.48 -42.18
CA MET A 500 17.80 22.85 -41.07
C MET A 500 18.65 22.75 -39.79
N PRO A 501 18.02 22.56 -38.61
CA PRO A 501 18.73 22.28 -37.36
C PRO A 501 19.18 20.80 -37.24
N PRO A 502 20.17 20.49 -36.37
CA PRO A 502 20.87 19.19 -36.31
C PRO A 502 20.07 18.08 -35.60
N PRO A 503 20.44 16.79 -35.79
CA PRO A 503 19.65 15.64 -35.34
C PRO A 503 19.87 15.27 -33.86
N ALA A 504 18.84 14.64 -33.29
CA ALA A 504 18.80 14.08 -31.94
C ALA A 504 19.70 12.82 -31.79
N PRO A 505 20.21 12.53 -30.57
CA PRO A 505 21.04 11.36 -30.32
C PRO A 505 20.23 10.05 -30.27
N GLN A 506 20.79 9.01 -30.88
CA GLN A 506 20.23 7.66 -30.99
C GLN A 506 20.33 6.90 -29.65
N VAL A 507 19.23 6.23 -29.28
CA VAL A 507 19.16 5.20 -28.23
C VAL A 507 19.49 3.85 -28.89
N PRO A 508 20.36 3.00 -28.31
CA PRO A 508 20.55 1.64 -28.81
C PRO A 508 19.42 0.73 -28.34
N GLU A 509 18.75 0.08 -29.29
CA GLU A 509 17.99 -1.14 -29.09
C GLU A 509 18.90 -2.25 -28.57
N SER A 510 18.46 -2.97 -27.54
CA SER A 510 18.89 -4.35 -27.32
C SER A 510 17.65 -5.21 -27.08
N GLU A 511 17.51 -6.20 -27.96
CA GLU A 511 16.41 -7.13 -28.10
C GLU A 511 16.18 -8.05 -26.90
N ALA A 512 14.96 -8.58 -26.92
CA ALA A 512 14.33 -9.54 -26.04
C ALA A 512 14.95 -10.96 -26.05
N LEU A 513 14.47 -11.74 -25.06
CA LEU A 513 14.30 -13.20 -24.98
C LEU A 513 15.15 -13.90 -23.91
N ARG A 514 14.62 -13.97 -22.68
CA ARG A 514 14.16 -15.21 -22.01
C ARG A 514 13.65 -14.97 -20.61
#